data_AF-A0A7V6CRG6-F1
#
_entry.id   AF-A0A7V6CRG6-F1
#
_cell.length_a   1.000
_cell.length_b   1.000
_cell.length_c   1.000
_cell.angle_alpha   90.00
_cell.angle_beta   90.00
_cell.angle_gamma   90.00
#
_symmetry.space_group_name_H-M   'P 1'
#
loop_
_entity.id
_entity.type
_entity.pdbx_description
1 polymer ?
#
loop_
_entity_poly.entity_id
_entity_poly.type
_entity_poly.pdbx_seq_one_letter_code
_entity_poly.pdbx_strand_id
1 'polypeptide(L)'
;MPTQREQTAGKPARQTVGSPYEQVHTSGSSAYRLYCLATFYTRARQPLLDEEVIPIFGHALREVCKQYEYQLIAYYLKPNQVNL
;
A
#
# COMPACT_ATOMS: atom_id res chain seq x y z
N MET A 1 -13.80 -47.48 30.25
CA MET A 1 -12.54 -47.54 29.47
C MET A 1 -12.90 -47.51 27.98
N PRO A 2 -12.17 -46.78 27.13
CA PRO A 2 -12.44 -45.39 26.68
C PRO A 2 -12.87 -45.36 25.18
N THR A 3 -13.22 -44.25 24.52
CA THR A 3 -12.31 -43.12 24.21
C THR A 3 -13.09 -41.91 23.72
N GLN A 4 -13.11 -40.86 24.52
CA GLN A 4 -13.39 -39.48 24.14
C GLN A 4 -12.12 -38.92 23.49
N ARG A 5 -12.20 -38.40 22.27
CA ARG A 5 -11.14 -37.56 21.69
C ARG A 5 -11.51 -36.11 21.91
N GLU A 6 -10.67 -35.44 22.69
CA GLU A 6 -10.64 -34.01 22.90
C GLU A 6 -10.15 -33.25 21.66
N GLN A 7 -10.26 -31.92 21.77
CA GLN A 7 -9.59 -30.84 21.02
C GLN A 7 -10.35 -30.38 19.76
N THR A 8 -10.56 -29.07 19.53
CA THR A 8 -9.58 -28.00 19.78
C THR A 8 -10.20 -26.60 19.91
N ALA A 9 -9.59 -25.83 20.82
CA ALA A 9 -9.23 -24.41 20.70
C ALA A 9 -10.32 -23.34 20.79
N GLY A 10 -10.29 -22.64 21.93
CA GLY A 10 -10.85 -21.32 22.10
C GLY A 10 -10.33 -20.33 21.05
N LYS A 11 -11.24 -19.47 20.61
CA LYS A 11 -10.97 -18.34 19.71
C LYS A 11 -9.95 -17.40 20.38
N PRO A 12 -8.81 -17.09 19.76
CA PRO A 12 -8.11 -15.87 20.12
C PRO A 12 -8.93 -14.69 19.55
N ALA A 13 -9.49 -13.87 20.44
CA ALA A 13 -10.05 -12.58 20.08
C ALA A 13 -8.90 -11.67 19.64
N ARG A 14 -8.59 -11.66 18.34
CA ARG A 14 -7.65 -10.72 17.76
C ARG A 14 -8.35 -9.35 17.75
N GLN A 15 -8.00 -8.49 18.71
CA GLN A 15 -8.31 -7.06 18.65
C GLN A 15 -7.54 -6.47 17.47
N THR A 16 -8.16 -6.46 16.30
CA THR A 16 -7.74 -5.60 15.19
C THR A 16 -8.07 -4.18 15.62
N VAL A 17 -7.06 -3.49 16.15
CA VAL A 17 -7.06 -2.02 16.18
C VAL A 17 -7.18 -1.59 14.74
N GLY A 18 -8.36 -1.06 14.39
CA GLY A 18 -8.72 -0.72 13.03
C GLY A 18 -7.67 0.18 12.43
N SER A 19 -7.16 -0.23 11.28
CA SER A 19 -6.26 0.60 10.50
C SER A 19 -7.01 1.88 10.12
N PRO A 20 -6.39 3.08 10.16
CA PRO A 20 -7.05 4.32 9.74
C PRO A 20 -7.53 4.31 8.27
N TYR A 21 -7.16 3.27 7.51
CA TYR A 21 -7.65 2.99 6.15
C TYR A 21 -9.03 2.31 6.09
N GLU A 22 -9.61 1.87 7.22
CA GLU A 22 -10.87 1.12 7.28
C GLU A 22 -12.14 2.00 7.26
N GLN A 23 -12.04 3.32 7.20
CA GLN A 23 -13.23 4.15 6.99
C GLN A 23 -13.67 4.11 5.52
N VAL A 24 -14.39 3.03 5.21
CA VAL A 24 -15.03 2.77 3.92
C VAL A 24 -16.40 3.45 3.92
N HIS A 25 -16.56 4.48 3.08
CA HIS A 25 -17.88 4.97 2.70
C HIS A 25 -18.57 3.92 1.82
N THR A 26 -19.33 3.02 2.44
CA THR A 26 -20.14 2.00 1.77
C THR A 26 -21.52 2.55 1.43
N SER A 27 -21.68 3.17 0.26
CA SER A 27 -23.01 3.29 -0.35
C SER A 27 -22.89 3.19 -1.87
N GLY A 28 -23.10 1.99 -2.41
CA GLY A 28 -23.10 1.70 -3.85
C GLY A 28 -22.46 0.35 -4.18
N SER A 29 -23.28 -0.58 -4.65
CA SER A 29 -22.89 -1.90 -5.15
C SER A 29 -21.70 -1.83 -6.13
N SER A 30 -20.63 -2.61 -5.88
CA SER A 30 -19.42 -2.86 -6.73
C SER A 30 -18.15 -2.01 -6.56
N ALA A 31 -17.87 -1.42 -5.39
CA ALA A 31 -16.59 -0.71 -5.16
C ALA A 31 -15.38 -1.67 -4.96
N TYR A 32 -15.02 -2.47 -5.96
CA TYR A 32 -13.73 -3.15 -5.99
C TYR A 32 -12.64 -2.09 -6.19
N ARG A 33 -11.86 -1.80 -5.13
CA ARG A 33 -10.66 -0.98 -5.27
C ARG A 33 -9.56 -1.82 -5.90
N LEU A 34 -9.12 -1.42 -7.09
CA LEU A 34 -7.94 -1.99 -7.73
C LEU A 34 -6.70 -1.32 -7.16
N TYR A 35 -5.78 -2.14 -6.66
CA TYR A 35 -4.49 -1.72 -6.17
C TYR A 35 -3.42 -2.19 -7.15
N CYS A 36 -2.44 -1.34 -7.41
CA CYS A 36 -1.28 -1.66 -8.25
C CYS A 36 -0.02 -1.42 -7.43
N LEU A 37 0.90 -2.38 -7.49
CA LEU A 37 2.26 -2.22 -6.98
C LEU A 37 3.18 -2.10 -8.18
N ALA A 38 3.88 -0.97 -8.28
CA ALA A 38 4.70 -0.65 -9.44
C ALA A 38 6.13 -0.27 -9.02
N THR A 39 7.11 -0.77 -9.77
CA THR A 39 8.51 -0.42 -9.58
C THR A 39 9.08 0.17 -10.86
N PHE A 40 9.65 1.36 -10.74
CA PHE A 40 10.36 2.04 -11.82
C PHE A 40 11.85 2.12 -11.49
N TYR A 41 12.69 1.93 -12.48
CA TYR A 41 14.13 2.11 -12.38
C TYR A 41 14.55 3.31 -13.21
N THR A 42 15.55 4.04 -12.72
CA THR A 42 16.21 5.08 -13.51
C THR A 42 16.93 4.47 -14.72
N ARG A 43 17.17 5.29 -15.74
CA ARG A 43 17.90 4.87 -16.93
C ARG A 43 19.28 4.32 -16.54
N ALA A 44 19.61 3.13 -17.05
CA ALA A 44 20.84 2.42 -16.72
C ALA A 44 21.10 2.22 -15.20
N ARG A 45 20.04 2.26 -14.36
CA ARG A 45 20.11 2.16 -12.89
C ARG A 45 21.01 3.21 -12.22
N GLN A 46 21.17 4.37 -12.85
CA GLN A 46 21.93 5.49 -12.29
C GLN A 46 21.27 6.04 -11.02
N PRO A 47 22.03 6.45 -10.00
CA PRO A 47 21.49 7.02 -8.78
C PRO A 47 21.05 8.48 -8.98
N LEU A 48 19.90 8.69 -9.64
CA LEU A 48 19.38 10.02 -10.00
C LEU A 48 18.44 10.64 -8.95
N LEU A 49 18.08 9.91 -7.89
CA LEU A 49 17.21 10.37 -6.82
C LEU A 49 18.05 10.77 -5.61
N ASP A 50 18.61 11.98 -5.68
CA ASP A 50 19.36 12.62 -4.60
C ASP A 50 18.48 13.58 -3.78
N GLU A 51 19.08 14.23 -2.77
CA GLU A 51 18.38 15.13 -1.85
C GLU A 51 17.77 16.35 -2.54
N GLU A 52 18.32 16.78 -3.68
CA GLU A 52 17.81 17.92 -4.45
C GLU A 52 16.63 17.51 -5.35
N VAL A 53 16.68 16.30 -5.91
CA VAL A 53 15.67 15.78 -6.84
C VAL A 53 14.44 15.22 -6.10
N ILE A 54 14.62 14.59 -4.94
CA ILE A 54 13.53 13.94 -4.18
C ILE A 54 12.32 14.87 -3.94
N PRO A 55 12.48 16.13 -3.48
CA PRO A 55 11.35 17.04 -3.27
C PRO A 55 10.58 17.34 -4.57
N ILE A 56 11.31 17.54 -5.67
CA ILE A 56 10.73 17.83 -6.99
C ILE A 56 9.95 16.61 -7.50
N PHE A 57 10.54 15.42 -7.37
CA PHE A 57 9.89 14.16 -7.72
C PHE A 57 8.60 13.95 -6.91
N GLY A 58 8.65 14.18 -5.59
CA GLY A 58 7.49 14.02 -4.71
C GLY A 58 6.34 14.96 -5.08
N HIS A 59 6.64 16.21 -5.44
CA HIS A 59 5.65 17.16 -5.96
C HIS A 59 5.05 16.67 -7.29
N ALA A 60 5.90 16.30 -8.25
CA ALA A 60 5.45 15.82 -9.56
C ALA A 60 4.58 14.55 -9.47
N LEU A 61 4.96 13.59 -8.61
CA LEU A 61 4.19 12.36 -8.38
C LEU A 61 2.78 12.67 -7.89
N ARG A 62 2.63 13.62 -6.95
CA ARG A 62 1.31 14.03 -6.44
C ARG A 62 0.46 14.69 -7.52
N GLU A 63 1.04 15.57 -8.33
CA GLU A 63 0.33 16.21 -9.43
C GLU A 63 -0.13 15.18 -10.47
N VAL A 64 0.72 14.20 -10.81
CA VAL A 64 0.34 13.08 -11.70
C VAL A 64 -0.81 12.26 -11.10
N CYS A 65 -0.71 11.85 -9.82
CA CYS A 65 -1.78 11.11 -9.17
C CYS A 65 -3.10 11.90 -9.17
N LYS A 66 -3.05 13.20 -8.91
CA LYS A 66 -4.22 14.08 -8.96
C LYS A 66 -4.80 14.20 -10.38
N GLN A 67 -3.94 14.36 -11.38
CA GLN A 67 -4.36 14.51 -12.79
C GLN A 67 -5.07 13.27 -13.33
N TYR A 68 -4.61 12.08 -12.95
CA TYR A 68 -5.17 10.80 -13.40
C TYR A 68 -6.13 10.15 -12.40
N GLU A 69 -6.55 10.90 -11.37
CA GLU A 69 -7.47 10.43 -10.34
C GLU A 69 -7.00 9.16 -9.61
N TYR A 70 -5.68 8.97 -9.50
CA TYR A 70 -5.08 7.90 -8.71
C TYR A 70 -4.94 8.32 -7.25
N GLN A 71 -5.28 7.41 -6.34
CA GLN A 71 -4.97 7.55 -4.93
C GLN A 71 -3.56 6.99 -4.65
N LEU A 72 -2.60 7.86 -4.34
CA LEU A 72 -1.28 7.43 -3.86
C LEU A 72 -1.39 6.94 -2.41
N ILE A 73 -1.19 5.64 -2.19
CA ILE A 73 -1.30 5.01 -0.87
C ILE A 73 0.03 5.06 -0.13
N ALA A 74 1.09 4.62 -0.79
CA ALA A 74 2.44 4.62 -0.27
C ALA A 74 3.42 4.77 -1.43
N TYR A 75 4.64 5.21 -1.12
CA TYR A 75 5.75 5.08 -2.03
C TYR A 75 7.07 5.02 -1.26
N TYR A 76 8.08 4.43 -1.88
CA TYR A 76 9.43 4.34 -1.33
C TYR A 76 10.47 4.60 -2.41
N LEU A 77 11.43 5.47 -2.08
CA LEU A 77 12.51 5.89 -2.98
C LEU A 77 13.83 5.25 -2.56
N LYS A 78 14.57 4.73 -3.55
CA LYS A 78 16.00 4.44 -3.48
C LYS A 78 16.72 5.34 -4.49
N PRO A 79 18.06 5.49 -4.43
CA PRO A 79 18.78 6.37 -5.34
C PRO A 79 18.48 6.15 -6.84
N ASN A 80 18.15 4.93 -7.25
CA ASN A 80 17.89 4.56 -8.64
C ASN A 80 16.53 3.89 -8.89
N GLN A 81 15.62 3.92 -7.92
CA GLN A 81 14.37 3.15 -7.97
C GLN A 81 13.23 3.88 -7.24
N VAL A 82 12.04 3.82 -7.83
CA VAL A 82 10.78 4.26 -7.24
C VAL A 82 9.87 3.06 -7.08
N ASN A 83 9.28 2.88 -5.90
CA ASN A 83 8.22 1.91 -5.64
C ASN A 83 6.94 2.64 -5.26
N LEU A 84 5.84 2.31 -5.91
CA LEU A 84 4.49 2.81 -5.65
C LEU A 84 3.59 1.65 -5.20
#